data_AF-A0A7Y6A5L7-F1
#
_entry.id   AF-A0A7Y6A5L7-F1
#
_cell.length_a   1.000
_cell.length_b   1.000
_cell.length_c   1.000
_cell.angle_alpha   90.00
_cell.angle_beta   90.00
_cell.angle_gamma   90.00
#
_symmetry.space_group_name_H-M   'P 1'
#
loop_
_entity.id
_entity.type
_entity.pdbx_description
1 polymer ?
#
loop_
_entity_poly.entity_id
_entity_poly.type
_entity_poly.pdbx_seq_one_letter_code
_entity_poly.pdbx_strand_id
1 'polypeptide(L)'
;SPLAVGAADREHAESHARALIDELGWRVHAKNPAAELLVQALAALHWLGHETFADQLRAYADAAQAAARADFAAMRGDPGADEEAVVEHAVVGTVLGDVLLAALRRLAQEQLSAQVYGCGADSHGSSEESAG
;
A
#
# COMPACT_ATOMS: atom_id res chain seq x y z
N SER A 1 -21.59 -4.27 -18.19
CA SER A 1 -21.08 -2.88 -18.18
C SER A 1 -19.74 -2.87 -18.90
N PRO A 2 -19.32 -1.84 -19.65
CA PRO A 2 -18.37 -1.97 -20.76
C PRO A 2 -16.90 -2.35 -20.42
N LEU A 3 -16.57 -2.80 -19.21
CA LEU A 3 -15.20 -2.97 -18.70
C LEU A 3 -15.13 -4.04 -17.57
N ALA A 4 -15.71 -5.22 -17.76
CA ALA A 4 -15.67 -6.26 -16.73
C ALA A 4 -14.30 -6.96 -16.76
N VAL A 5 -13.53 -6.86 -15.68
CA VAL A 5 -12.35 -7.69 -15.40
C VAL A 5 -12.68 -9.14 -15.80
N GLY A 6 -11.94 -9.68 -16.76
CA GLY A 6 -12.20 -10.98 -17.35
C GLY A 6 -11.77 -12.13 -16.46
N ALA A 7 -12.22 -13.34 -16.80
CA ALA A 7 -11.77 -14.56 -16.10
C ALA A 7 -10.24 -14.74 -16.18
N ALA A 8 -9.63 -14.38 -17.33
CA ALA A 8 -8.17 -14.42 -17.50
C ALA A 8 -7.45 -13.43 -16.58
N ASP A 9 -7.95 -12.20 -16.45
CA ASP A 9 -7.37 -11.20 -15.53
C ASP A 9 -7.44 -11.67 -14.07
N ARG A 10 -8.56 -12.31 -13.70
CA ARG A 10 -8.74 -12.88 -12.37
C ARG A 10 -7.80 -14.08 -12.13
N GLU A 11 -7.69 -15.01 -13.07
CA GLU A 11 -6.79 -16.17 -12.95
C GLU A 11 -5.33 -15.73 -12.80
N HIS A 12 -4.91 -14.75 -13.60
CA HIS A 12 -3.58 -14.14 -13.46
C HIS A 12 -3.39 -13.53 -12.07
N ALA A 13 -4.36 -12.77 -11.59
CA ALA A 13 -4.32 -12.15 -10.26
C ALA A 13 -4.30 -13.16 -9.11
N GLU A 14 -5.05 -14.26 -9.20
CA GLU A 14 -5.06 -15.34 -8.22
C GLU A 14 -3.70 -16.04 -8.14
N SER A 15 -3.10 -16.34 -9.29
CA SER A 15 -1.75 -16.91 -9.38
C SER A 15 -0.71 -15.96 -8.75
N HIS A 16 -0.77 -14.68 -9.09
CA HIS A 16 0.17 -13.69 -8.58
C HIS A 16 0.03 -13.46 -7.07
N ALA A 17 -1.21 -13.35 -6.56
CA ALA A 17 -1.47 -13.22 -5.13
C ALA A 17 -0.96 -14.44 -4.35
N ARG A 18 -1.17 -15.66 -4.89
CA ARG A 18 -0.66 -16.90 -4.30
C ARG A 18 0.86 -16.88 -4.23
N ALA A 19 1.53 -16.58 -5.35
CA ALA A 19 2.98 -16.55 -5.43
C ALA A 19 3.58 -15.56 -4.41
N LEU A 20 3.02 -14.36 -4.30
CA LEU A 20 3.47 -13.37 -3.33
C LEU A 20 3.29 -13.86 -1.88
N ILE A 21 2.11 -14.39 -1.53
CA ILE A 21 1.82 -14.88 -0.17
C ILE A 21 2.78 -16.01 0.21
N ASP A 22 3.04 -16.93 -0.74
CA ASP A 22 3.94 -18.07 -0.55
C ASP A 22 5.40 -17.60 -0.42
N GLU A 23 5.86 -16.65 -1.25
CA GLU A 23 7.20 -16.04 -1.19
C GLU A 23 7.45 -15.36 0.16
N LEU A 24 6.46 -14.63 0.67
CA LEU A 24 6.53 -13.96 1.97
C LEU A 24 6.40 -14.92 3.15
N GLY A 25 6.06 -16.20 2.90
CA GLY A 25 5.80 -17.21 3.92
C GLY A 25 4.57 -16.90 4.78
N TRP A 26 3.63 -16.09 4.28
CA TRP A 26 2.44 -15.70 5.02
C TRP A 26 1.42 -16.84 5.06
N ARG A 27 0.92 -17.15 6.25
CA ARG A 27 -0.14 -18.15 6.44
C ARG A 27 -1.49 -17.45 6.54
N VAL A 28 -2.17 -17.35 5.41
CA VAL A 28 -3.49 -16.70 5.30
C VAL A 28 -4.58 -17.75 5.08
N HIS A 29 -5.72 -17.61 5.77
CA HIS A 29 -6.86 -18.49 5.55
C HIS A 29 -7.42 -18.35 4.13
N ALA A 30 -7.78 -19.47 3.51
CA ALA A 30 -8.32 -19.49 2.14
C ALA A 30 -9.61 -18.69 1.94
N LYS A 31 -10.36 -18.39 3.02
CA LYS A 31 -11.58 -17.58 3.00
C LYS A 31 -11.39 -16.17 3.55
N ASN A 32 -10.15 -15.71 3.72
CA ASN A 32 -9.89 -14.37 4.23
C ASN A 32 -10.39 -13.34 3.19
N PRO A 33 -11.35 -12.45 3.53
CA PRO A 33 -11.85 -11.42 2.62
C PRO A 33 -10.74 -10.52 2.06
N ALA A 34 -9.67 -10.28 2.82
CA ALA A 34 -8.52 -9.48 2.36
C ALA A 34 -7.76 -10.15 1.20
N ALA A 35 -7.72 -11.48 1.15
CA ALA A 35 -7.11 -12.20 0.03
C ALA A 35 -7.92 -12.01 -1.26
N GLU A 36 -9.26 -12.02 -1.17
CA GLU A 36 -10.14 -11.71 -2.31
C GLU A 36 -10.02 -10.26 -2.75
N LEU A 37 -9.89 -9.31 -1.82
CA LEU A 37 -9.65 -7.89 -2.15
C LEU A 37 -8.32 -7.71 -2.89
N LEU A 38 -7.26 -8.40 -2.48
CA LEU A 38 -5.97 -8.38 -3.17
C LEU A 38 -6.12 -8.90 -4.61
N VAL A 39 -6.79 -10.05 -4.80
CA VAL A 39 -7.05 -10.60 -6.14
C VAL A 39 -7.84 -9.63 -7.00
N GLN A 40 -8.88 -9.00 -6.47
CA GLN A 40 -9.68 -8.01 -7.22
C GLN A 40 -8.83 -6.80 -7.65
N ALA A 41 -7.99 -6.28 -6.76
CA ALA A 41 -7.11 -5.16 -7.05
C ALA A 41 -6.07 -5.51 -8.14
N LEU A 42 -5.44 -6.68 -8.03
CA LEU A 42 -4.47 -7.16 -9.01
C LEU A 42 -5.10 -7.44 -10.38
N ALA A 43 -6.32 -7.99 -10.40
CA ALA A 43 -7.04 -8.25 -11.64
C ALA A 43 -7.41 -6.94 -12.34
N ALA A 44 -7.83 -5.92 -11.59
CA ALA A 44 -8.08 -4.59 -12.13
C ALA A 44 -6.79 -3.92 -12.67
N LEU A 45 -5.66 -4.07 -11.97
CA LEU A 45 -4.37 -3.54 -12.43
C LEU A 45 -3.90 -4.22 -13.72
N HIS A 46 -4.00 -5.54 -13.81
CA HIS A 46 -3.64 -6.30 -15.01
C HIS A 46 -4.54 -5.91 -16.18
N TRP A 47 -5.85 -5.82 -15.95
CA TRP A 47 -6.83 -5.40 -16.95
C TRP A 47 -6.57 -3.98 -17.49
N LEU A 48 -6.01 -3.09 -16.67
CA LEU A 48 -5.59 -1.74 -17.06
C LEU A 48 -4.20 -1.68 -17.72
N GLY A 49 -3.51 -2.82 -17.88
CA GLY A 49 -2.18 -2.91 -18.48
C GLY A 49 -1.02 -2.52 -17.54
N HIS A 50 -1.26 -2.47 -16.22
CA HIS A 50 -0.24 -2.14 -15.21
C HIS A 50 0.54 -3.38 -14.73
N GLU A 51 1.11 -4.16 -15.65
CA GLU A 51 1.83 -5.39 -15.30
C GLU A 51 3.08 -5.13 -14.45
N THR A 52 3.75 -3.99 -14.64
CA THR A 52 4.92 -3.57 -13.84
C THR A 52 4.58 -3.23 -12.39
N PHE A 53 3.31 -2.99 -12.07
CA PHE A 53 2.89 -2.80 -10.69
C PHE A 53 3.08 -4.09 -9.86
N ALA A 54 3.06 -5.24 -10.52
CA ALA A 54 3.29 -6.52 -9.88
C ALA A 54 4.72 -6.61 -9.30
N ASP A 55 5.70 -6.03 -9.98
CA ASP A 55 7.08 -5.91 -9.47
C ASP A 55 7.17 -4.97 -8.26
N GLN A 56 6.29 -3.98 -8.17
CA GLN A 56 6.20 -3.05 -7.03
C GLN A 56 5.48 -3.66 -5.83
N LEU A 57 4.77 -4.78 -6.03
CA LEU A 57 3.92 -5.41 -5.02
C LEU A 57 4.73 -5.86 -3.80
N ARG A 58 6.00 -6.23 -4.00
CA ARG A 58 6.92 -6.58 -2.91
C ARG A 58 7.14 -5.42 -1.93
N ALA A 59 7.32 -4.20 -2.42
CA ALA A 59 7.50 -3.04 -1.57
C ALA A 59 6.24 -2.74 -0.75
N TYR A 60 5.05 -2.93 -1.32
CA TYR A 60 3.79 -2.82 -0.58
C TYR A 60 3.64 -3.91 0.48
N ALA A 61 4.04 -5.14 0.17
CA ALA A 61 4.01 -6.22 1.13
C ALA A 61 4.94 -5.98 2.33
N ASP A 62 6.16 -5.50 2.07
CA ASP A 62 7.12 -5.17 3.12
C ASP A 62 6.60 -4.04 4.02
N ALA A 63 5.99 -3.00 3.43
CA ALA A 63 5.33 -1.91 4.17
C ALA A 63 4.14 -2.41 5.01
N ALA A 64 3.29 -3.27 4.44
CA ALA A 64 2.16 -3.87 5.14
C ALA A 64 2.63 -4.74 6.31
N GLN A 65 3.73 -5.48 6.15
CA GLN A 65 4.30 -6.28 7.22
C GLN A 65 4.88 -5.43 8.35
N ALA A 66 5.50 -4.29 8.01
CA ALA A 66 5.99 -3.34 9.00
C ALA A 66 4.85 -2.71 9.79
N ALA A 67 3.77 -2.31 9.12
CA ALA A 67 2.57 -1.78 9.76
C ALA A 67 1.95 -2.81 10.71
N ALA A 68 1.67 -4.02 10.23
CA ALA A 68 1.10 -5.08 11.05
C ALA A 68 1.96 -5.39 12.30
N ARG A 69 3.29 -5.36 12.18
CA ARG A 69 4.20 -5.51 13.33
C ARG A 69 4.04 -4.39 14.35
N ALA A 70 3.89 -3.14 13.91
CA ALA A 70 3.66 -2.01 14.79
C ALA A 70 2.31 -2.12 15.50
N ASP A 71 1.26 -2.53 14.78
CA ASP A 71 -0.08 -2.74 15.34
C ASP A 71 -0.05 -3.81 16.45
N PHE A 72 0.57 -4.96 16.18
CA PHE A 72 0.72 -6.02 17.19
C PHE A 72 1.58 -5.60 18.39
N ALA A 73 2.61 -4.77 18.18
CA ALA A 73 3.44 -4.27 19.27
C ALA A 73 2.66 -3.31 20.18
N ALA A 74 1.83 -2.45 19.61
CA ALA A 74 0.95 -1.56 20.36
C ALA A 74 -0.04 -2.35 21.22
N MET A 75 -0.64 -3.42 20.67
CA MET A 75 -1.57 -4.28 21.42
C MET A 75 -0.92 -5.04 22.58
N ARG A 76 0.34 -5.49 22.45
CA ARG A 76 1.07 -6.20 23.52
C ARG A 76 1.60 -5.28 24.62
N GLY A 77 1.61 -3.98 24.39
CA GLY A 77 2.10 -2.97 25.32
C GLY A 77 1.13 -2.62 26.45
N ASP A 78 -0.10 -3.14 26.43
CA ASP A 78 -1.14 -2.90 27.43
C ASP A 78 -1.34 -4.15 28.33
N PRO A 79 -0.73 -4.19 29.54
CA PRO A 79 -0.80 -5.35 30.43
C PRO A 79 -2.18 -5.52 31.11
N GLY A 80 -3.16 -4.66 30.84
CA GLY A 80 -4.48 -4.64 31.47
C GLY A 80 -5.66 -4.72 30.49
N ALA A 81 -5.43 -4.98 29.21
CA ALA A 81 -6.50 -5.08 28.22
C ALA A 81 -7.34 -6.36 28.44
N ASP A 82 -8.55 -6.20 28.96
CA ASP A 82 -9.59 -7.25 28.98
C ASP A 82 -10.01 -7.63 27.55
N GLU A 83 -10.71 -8.76 27.37
CA GLU A 83 -11.16 -9.25 26.04
C GLU A 83 -11.90 -8.17 25.21
N GLU A 84 -12.66 -7.29 25.87
CA GLU A 84 -13.36 -6.16 25.22
C GLU A 84 -12.39 -5.10 24.69
N ALA A 85 -11.30 -4.81 25.42
CA ALA A 85 -10.25 -3.90 24.97
C ALA A 85 -9.46 -4.49 23.78
N VAL A 86 -9.28 -5.81 23.71
CA VAL A 86 -8.66 -6.48 22.56
C VAL A 86 -9.54 -6.37 21.30
N VAL A 87 -10.87 -6.49 21.45
CA VAL A 87 -11.82 -6.33 20.34
C VAL A 87 -11.90 -4.87 19.87
N GLU A 88 -11.96 -3.91 20.79
CA GLU A 88 -11.91 -2.48 20.46
C GLU A 88 -10.59 -2.12 19.75
N HIS A 89 -9.44 -2.59 20.25
CA HIS A 89 -8.15 -2.41 19.60
C HIS A 89 -8.08 -3.08 18.22
N ALA A 90 -8.77 -4.20 17.98
CA ALA A 90 -8.78 -4.84 16.66
C ALA A 90 -9.63 -4.06 15.63
N VAL A 91 -10.76 -3.48 16.04
CA VAL A 91 -11.62 -2.66 15.17
C VAL A 91 -10.96 -1.30 14.89
N VAL A 92 -10.41 -0.66 15.92
CA VAL A 92 -9.61 0.56 15.81
C VAL A 92 -8.38 0.28 14.94
N GLY A 93 -7.65 -0.80 15.20
CA GLY A 93 -6.42 -1.18 14.49
C GLY A 93 -6.62 -1.50 13.01
N THR A 94 -7.79 -2.00 12.61
CA THR A 94 -8.07 -2.30 11.19
C THR A 94 -8.64 -1.12 10.42
N VAL A 95 -9.70 -0.46 10.93
CA VAL A 95 -10.33 0.66 10.21
C VAL A 95 -9.47 1.92 10.26
N LEU A 96 -8.94 2.27 11.44
CA LEU A 96 -8.03 3.42 11.53
C LEU A 96 -6.66 3.08 10.96
N GLY A 97 -6.22 1.82 11.03
CA GLY A 97 -5.01 1.36 10.35
C GLY A 97 -5.05 1.60 8.85
N ASP A 98 -6.13 1.19 8.18
CA ASP A 98 -6.31 1.41 6.74
C ASP A 98 -6.33 2.90 6.38
N VAL A 99 -7.01 3.72 7.19
CA VAL A 99 -7.07 5.18 6.98
C VAL A 99 -5.70 5.83 7.19
N LEU A 100 -4.97 5.43 8.24
CA LEU A 100 -3.63 5.94 8.54
C LEU A 100 -2.65 5.57 7.43
N LEU A 101 -2.66 4.32 6.97
CA LEU A 101 -1.79 3.86 5.88
C LEU A 101 -2.08 4.61 4.57
N ALA A 102 -3.35 4.83 4.25
CA ALA A 102 -3.74 5.62 3.08
C ALA A 102 -3.26 7.08 3.17
N ALA A 103 -3.41 7.72 4.33
CA ALA A 103 -2.95 9.09 4.56
C ALA A 103 -1.41 9.21 4.51
N LEU A 104 -0.70 8.33 5.22
CA LEU A 104 0.77 8.31 5.24
C LEU A 104 1.36 8.06 3.85
N ARG A 105 0.77 7.17 3.07
CA ARG A 105 1.18 6.94 1.69
C ARG A 105 1.06 8.21 0.84
N ARG A 106 -0.06 8.93 0.94
CA ARG A 106 -0.28 10.17 0.17
C ARG A 106 0.73 11.25 0.56
N LEU A 107 1.00 11.42 1.84
CA LEU A 107 2.02 12.36 2.33
C LEU A 107 3.43 11.98 1.86
N ALA A 108 3.77 10.69 1.86
CA ALA A 108 5.05 10.22 1.33
C ALA A 108 5.17 10.48 -0.18
N GLN A 109 4.10 10.30 -0.94
CA GLN A 109 4.05 10.62 -2.37
C GLN A 109 4.22 12.12 -2.62
N GLU A 110 3.58 12.98 -1.83
CA GLU A 110 3.75 14.44 -1.90
C GLU A 110 5.21 14.84 -1.65
N GLN A 111 5.82 14.33 -0.58
CA GLN A 111 7.21 14.60 -0.24
C GLN A 111 8.19 14.15 -1.32
N LEU A 112 7.99 12.96 -1.91
CA LEU A 112 8.83 12.45 -3.01
C LEU A 112 8.62 13.26 -4.29
N SER A 113 7.39 13.66 -4.60
CA SER A 113 7.08 14.53 -5.73
C SER A 113 7.81 15.87 -5.61
N ALA A 114 7.82 16.47 -4.42
CA ALA A 114 8.56 17.70 -4.15
C ALA A 114 10.07 17.56 -4.36
N GLN A 115 10.66 16.40 -4.04
CA GLN A 115 12.08 16.14 -4.28
C GLN A 115 12.41 15.94 -5.75
N VAL A 116 11.54 15.23 -6.49
CA VAL A 116 11.76 14.90 -7.90
C VAL A 116 11.49 16.09 -8.81
N TYR A 117 10.47 16.90 -8.50
CA TYR A 117 10.01 18.00 -9.37
C TYR A 117 10.30 19.41 -8.82
N GLY A 118 10.62 19.55 -7.52
CA GLY A 118 10.85 20.85 -6.87
C GLY A 118 12.27 21.41 -6.97
N CYS A 119 13.24 20.66 -7.53
CA CYS A 119 14.61 21.13 -7.74
C CYS A 119 14.85 21.56 -9.21
N GLY A 120 13.92 22.34 -9.78
CA GLY A 120 13.99 22.85 -11.15
C GLY A 120 13.84 24.36 -11.29
N ALA A 121 13.65 25.09 -10.19
CA ALA A 121 13.48 26.54 -10.20
C ALA A 121 14.53 27.17 -9.28
N ASP A 122 15.80 27.16 -9.72
CA ASP A 122 16.84 28.09 -9.28
C ASP A 122 18.05 27.94 -10.21
N SER A 123 17.88 28.25 -11.49
CA SER A 123 19.03 28.46 -12.38
C SER A 123 18.71 29.48 -13.47
N HIS A 124 19.32 30.67 -13.31
CA HIS A 124 19.57 31.77 -14.25
C HIS A 124 18.41 32.77 -14.50
N GLY A 125 18.61 34.10 -14.44
CA GLY A 125 19.87 34.84 -14.56
C GLY A 125 19.94 36.11 -13.73
N SER A 126 21.02 36.22 -12.95
CA SER A 126 21.70 37.49 -12.76
C SER A 126 22.40 37.84 -14.08
N SER A 127 21.68 38.49 -14.98
CA SER A 127 22.30 39.37 -15.96
C SER A 127 22.35 40.76 -15.31
N GLU A 128 23.42 41.03 -14.58
CA GLU A 128 23.85 42.43 -14.37
C GLU A 128 24.31 42.96 -15.73
N GLU A 129 23.35 43.51 -16.49
CA GLU A 129 23.60 44.31 -17.67
C GLU A 129 23.47 45.79 -17.31
N SER A 130 24.63 46.40 -17.07
CA SER A 130 25.01 47.74 -17.52
C SER A 130 23.92 48.82 -17.64
N ALA A 131 23.89 49.71 -16.64
CA ALA A 131 23.62 51.14 -16.82
C ALA A 131 24.53 51.85 -15.80
N GLY A 132 25.47 52.71 -16.14
CA GLY A 132 25.43 53.83 -17.08
C GLY A 132 26.07 54.99 -16.35
#